data_AF-A0A0C9XX10-F1
#
_entry.id   AF-A0A0C9XX10-F1
#
_cell.length_a   1.000
_cell.length_b   1.000
_cell.length_c   1.000
_cell.angle_alpha   90.00
_cell.angle_beta   90.00
_cell.angle_gamma   90.00
#
_symmetry.space_group_name_H-M   'P 1'
#
loop_
_entity.id
_entity.type
_entity.pdbx_description
1 polymer ?
#
loop_
_entity_poly.entity_id
_entity_poly.type
_entity_poly.pdbx_seq_one_letter_code
_entity_poly.pdbx_strand_id
1 'polypeptide(L)'
;MKKFFGRYKSKATKASRDFTAPSSPEDNPVSTPIHQKHASPSSNPVPPPGRSPERLGDGQDRPSHLGDGRGDRGTDSRTDDNPQAELTRMIGYLTATASEDWGLVLEVCDRASANEANAKEAVRALRREFKYGEPPAQLSAARLWAIMLRNSTVVFISQSMSRKFLETLEDLLLSSRTSPVVRERLLEVVAAAAYASGTRQDGRGDRDGFRGLWRRVKPYDKPDEGIPFDTDDDMFHPPSGMLSQ
;
A
#
# COMPACT_ATOMS: atom_id res chain seq x y z
N MET A 1 -15.49 7.64 20.26
CA MET A 1 -14.27 8.14 19.60
C MET A 1 -14.51 8.16 18.08
N LYS A 2 -14.66 9.34 17.46
CA LYS A 2 -15.01 9.51 16.02
C LYS A 2 -14.12 10.54 15.31
N LYS A 3 -12.86 10.68 15.74
CA LYS A 3 -12.02 11.85 15.37
C LYS A 3 -11.14 11.69 14.12
N PHE A 4 -11.20 10.56 13.40
CA PHE A 4 -10.40 10.39 12.18
C PHE A 4 -11.13 10.84 10.89
N PHE A 5 -12.46 10.82 10.85
CA PHE A 5 -13.27 11.23 9.67
C PHE A 5 -14.42 12.20 9.99
N GLY A 6 -14.44 12.79 11.20
CA GLY A 6 -15.56 13.59 11.67
C GLY A 6 -15.55 15.07 11.27
N ARG A 7 -16.36 15.41 10.25
CA ARG A 7 -17.09 16.69 10.06
C ARG A 7 -16.31 17.90 9.53
N TYR A 8 -16.12 17.97 8.21
CA TYR A 8 -15.96 19.26 7.53
C TYR A 8 -17.35 19.85 7.25
N LYS A 9 -17.75 20.86 8.02
CA LYS A 9 -18.82 21.77 7.64
C LYS A 9 -18.26 22.71 6.57
N SER A 10 -18.77 22.60 5.35
CA SER A 10 -18.56 23.59 4.29
C SER A 10 -19.06 24.96 4.76
N LYS A 11 -18.15 25.91 4.96
CA LYS A 11 -18.50 27.32 4.95
C LYS A 11 -18.32 27.82 3.53
N ALA A 12 -19.44 27.97 2.83
CA ALA A 12 -19.51 28.69 1.57
C ALA A 12 -19.20 30.18 1.86
N THR A 13 -18.01 30.63 1.49
CA THR A 13 -17.72 32.05 1.34
C THR A 13 -17.90 32.43 -0.11
N LYS A 14 -19.04 33.06 -0.36
CA LYS A 14 -19.39 33.79 -1.58
C LYS A 14 -18.48 35.03 -1.64
N ALA A 15 -17.53 35.06 -2.56
CA ALA A 15 -16.80 36.28 -2.91
C ALA A 15 -17.12 36.60 -4.37
N SER A 16 -17.79 37.74 -4.52
CA SER A 16 -18.26 38.30 -5.78
C SER A 16 -17.08 38.82 -6.62
N ARG A 17 -17.30 38.79 -7.93
CA ARG A 17 -16.48 39.35 -9.01
C ARG A 17 -16.30 40.87 -8.84
N ASP A 18 -15.14 41.37 -9.27
CA ASP A 18 -14.96 42.57 -10.12
C ASP A 18 -13.54 42.50 -10.73
N PHE A 19 -13.41 42.25 -12.03
CA PHE A 19 -13.16 43.23 -13.10
C PHE A 19 -11.91 44.11 -12.88
N THR A 20 -10.86 43.90 -13.70
CA THR A 20 -10.14 44.94 -14.47
C THR A 20 -8.96 44.27 -15.21
N ALA A 21 -9.02 44.23 -16.55
CA ALA A 21 -7.85 44.11 -17.42
C ALA A 21 -7.23 45.51 -17.60
N PRO A 22 -5.92 45.64 -17.93
CA PRO A 22 -5.59 45.83 -19.34
C PRO A 22 -4.19 45.37 -19.81
N SER A 23 -4.09 45.22 -21.14
CA SER A 23 -2.97 45.57 -22.05
C SER A 23 -1.59 44.91 -21.92
N SER A 24 -1.28 44.03 -22.90
CA SER A 24 0.02 43.94 -23.61
C SER A 24 0.17 45.14 -24.59
N PRO A 25 1.34 45.50 -25.18
CA PRO A 25 2.34 44.62 -25.83
C PRO A 25 3.83 45.13 -25.80
N GLU A 26 4.66 44.55 -26.69
CA GLU A 26 6.04 44.91 -27.15
C GLU A 26 7.19 44.08 -26.51
N ASP A 27 7.83 43.15 -27.25
CA ASP A 27 8.78 43.25 -28.38
C ASP A 27 10.24 43.53 -27.95
N ASN A 28 11.10 42.49 -27.94
CA ASN A 28 12.14 42.24 -28.95
C ASN A 28 13.30 41.34 -28.46
N PRO A 29 14.01 40.65 -29.38
CA PRO A 29 15.01 39.62 -29.13
C PRO A 29 16.45 40.15 -29.17
N VAL A 30 17.40 39.46 -28.51
CA VAL A 30 18.84 39.61 -28.78
C VAL A 30 19.56 38.26 -28.74
N SER A 31 20.41 38.10 -29.76
CA SER A 31 21.18 36.95 -30.21
C SER A 31 22.41 36.56 -29.35
N THR A 32 22.74 35.26 -29.44
CA THR A 32 24.05 34.52 -29.43
C THR A 32 25.37 35.33 -29.47
N PRO A 33 26.54 34.82 -28.97
CA PRO A 33 27.17 33.59 -29.54
C PRO A 33 28.12 32.71 -28.68
N ILE A 34 28.17 31.43 -29.10
CA ILE A 34 29.34 30.55 -29.37
C ILE A 34 30.61 30.77 -28.51
N HIS A 35 30.94 29.75 -27.69
CA HIS A 35 32.32 29.27 -27.63
C HIS A 35 32.41 27.74 -27.51
N GLN A 36 33.28 27.23 -28.34
CA GLN A 36 33.64 25.86 -28.60
C GLN A 36 34.87 25.50 -27.77
N LYS A 37 35.01 24.23 -27.39
CA LYS A 37 36.22 23.37 -27.53
C LYS A 37 36.63 22.56 -26.29
N HIS A 38 37.21 21.40 -26.64
CA HIS A 38 38.13 20.52 -25.90
C HIS A 38 37.47 19.42 -25.04
N ALA A 39 37.36 18.18 -25.51
CA ALA A 39 38.40 17.14 -25.71
C ALA A 39 38.79 16.41 -24.42
N SER A 40 38.35 15.16 -24.26
CA SER A 40 39.21 13.95 -24.24
C SER A 40 38.48 12.74 -23.61
N PRO A 41 38.72 11.52 -24.12
CA PRO A 41 38.12 10.29 -23.60
C PRO A 41 38.96 9.70 -22.45
N SER A 42 38.33 9.34 -21.35
CA SER A 42 38.97 8.58 -20.28
C SER A 42 38.81 7.08 -20.56
N SER A 43 39.93 6.44 -20.82
CA SER A 43 40.13 5.01 -21.00
C SER A 43 39.99 4.28 -19.65
N ASN A 44 39.00 3.40 -19.54
CA ASN A 44 38.92 2.41 -18.45
C ASN A 44 39.92 1.27 -18.68
N PRO A 45 40.73 0.88 -17.68
CA PRO A 45 41.60 -0.28 -17.78
C PRO A 45 40.84 -1.59 -17.57
N VAL A 46 41.24 -2.59 -18.37
CA VAL A 46 40.84 -4.00 -18.35
C VAL A 46 41.41 -4.71 -17.11
N PRO A 47 40.66 -5.57 -16.40
CA PRO A 47 41.22 -6.46 -15.38
C PRO A 47 41.83 -7.74 -16.00
N PRO A 48 42.93 -8.29 -15.42
CA PRO A 48 43.58 -9.50 -15.92
C PRO A 48 42.83 -10.80 -15.55
N PRO A 49 43.04 -11.90 -16.31
CA PRO A 49 42.37 -13.17 -16.08
C PRO A 49 43.10 -14.07 -15.07
N GLY A 50 42.29 -14.77 -14.28
CA GLY A 50 42.42 -16.18 -13.89
C GLY A 50 43.79 -16.74 -13.46
N ARG A 51 43.87 -17.14 -12.18
CA ARG A 51 44.71 -18.27 -11.76
C ARG A 51 44.04 -19.03 -10.61
N SER A 52 43.66 -20.27 -10.95
CA SER A 52 43.49 -21.58 -10.25
C SER A 52 43.77 -21.69 -8.72
N PRO A 53 43.44 -22.80 -8.01
CA PRO A 53 43.04 -24.12 -8.53
C PRO A 53 41.92 -24.88 -7.77
N GLU A 54 41.40 -25.84 -8.53
CA GLU A 54 40.86 -27.15 -8.16
C GLU A 54 41.01 -27.60 -6.69
N ARG A 55 39.87 -27.96 -6.09
CA ARG A 55 39.80 -28.84 -4.93
C ARG A 55 38.84 -29.98 -5.25
N LEU A 56 39.38 -31.00 -5.91
CA LEU A 56 38.81 -32.35 -6.01
C LEU A 56 39.36 -33.18 -4.85
N GLY A 57 38.48 -33.92 -4.19
CA GLY A 57 38.84 -34.84 -3.12
C GLY A 57 37.63 -35.36 -2.36
N ASP A 58 36.69 -35.94 -3.10
CA ASP A 58 35.62 -36.80 -2.59
C ASP A 58 36.20 -38.09 -2.01
N GLY A 59 35.66 -38.51 -0.87
CA GLY A 59 35.87 -39.85 -0.35
C GLY A 59 35.65 -39.93 1.15
N GLN A 60 34.43 -40.30 1.59
CA GLN A 60 34.23 -41.55 2.33
C GLN A 60 32.77 -41.78 2.74
N ASP A 61 32.23 -42.87 2.20
CA ASP A 61 31.46 -43.91 2.88
C ASP A 61 30.41 -43.50 3.92
N ARG A 62 29.14 -43.78 3.60
CA ARG A 62 28.19 -44.24 4.63
C ARG A 62 27.10 -45.15 4.06
N PRO A 63 26.88 -46.32 4.68
CA PRO A 63 25.98 -47.34 4.15
C PRO A 63 24.51 -47.08 4.50
N SER A 64 23.66 -47.49 3.57
CA SER A 64 22.22 -47.71 3.73
C SER A 64 21.94 -48.79 4.79
N HIS A 65 21.19 -48.45 5.84
CA HIS A 65 20.44 -49.45 6.59
C HIS A 65 19.04 -48.97 6.95
N LEU A 66 18.11 -49.78 6.47
CA LEU A 66 16.67 -49.80 6.63
C LEU A 66 16.27 -49.72 8.12
N GLY A 67 15.41 -48.78 8.45
CA GLY A 67 14.72 -48.70 9.73
C GLY A 67 13.23 -48.54 9.47
N ASP A 68 12.55 -49.68 9.42
CA ASP A 68 11.09 -49.82 9.46
C ASP A 68 10.56 -49.13 10.72
N GLY A 69 9.73 -48.12 10.51
CA GLY A 69 9.16 -47.29 11.56
C GLY A 69 7.79 -46.84 11.12
N ARG A 70 6.84 -47.78 11.08
CA ARG A 70 5.40 -47.51 11.09
C ARG A 70 5.03 -46.76 12.37
N GLY A 71 5.39 -45.49 12.43
CA GLY A 71 4.83 -44.51 13.33
C GLY A 71 3.50 -44.08 12.75
N ASP A 72 2.45 -44.71 13.26
CA ASP A 72 1.08 -44.20 13.27
C ASP A 72 1.09 -42.73 13.74
N ARG A 73 1.34 -41.81 12.80
CA ARG A 73 1.02 -40.40 12.98
C ARG A 73 -0.48 -40.30 12.72
N GLY A 74 -1.24 -40.69 13.75
CA GLY A 74 -2.49 -40.01 14.05
C GLY A 74 -2.21 -38.52 13.87
N THR A 75 -2.64 -38.00 12.73
CA THR A 75 -2.58 -36.58 12.42
C THR A 75 -3.69 -36.00 13.26
N ASP A 76 -3.36 -35.85 14.56
CA ASP A 76 -4.12 -35.13 15.55
C ASP A 76 -4.32 -33.76 14.93
N SER A 77 -5.50 -33.60 14.32
CA SER A 77 -5.97 -32.37 13.71
C SER A 77 -6.27 -31.38 14.82
N ARG A 78 -5.23 -30.99 15.56
CA ARG A 78 -5.18 -29.75 16.34
C ARG A 78 -4.98 -28.61 15.34
N THR A 79 -5.91 -28.53 14.40
CA THR A 79 -5.99 -27.42 13.47
C THR A 79 -6.56 -26.26 14.26
N ASP A 80 -5.64 -25.45 14.78
CA ASP A 80 -5.68 -24.03 14.51
C ASP A 80 -6.66 -23.18 15.36
N ASP A 81 -6.72 -23.43 16.67
CA ASP A 81 -7.15 -22.42 17.65
C ASP A 81 -6.00 -21.44 17.94
N ASN A 82 -5.34 -20.93 16.90
CA ASN A 82 -4.53 -19.74 17.06
C ASN A 82 -5.47 -18.54 16.82
N PRO A 83 -5.87 -17.77 17.86
CA PRO A 83 -6.70 -16.59 17.67
C PRO A 83 -6.02 -15.58 16.73
N GLN A 84 -4.69 -15.64 16.67
CA GLN A 84 -3.84 -14.83 15.79
C GLN A 84 -3.75 -15.36 14.34
N ALA A 85 -4.55 -16.36 13.97
CA ALA A 85 -4.76 -16.76 12.57
C ALA A 85 -6.17 -16.40 12.08
N GLU A 86 -7.07 -16.04 13.00
CA GLU A 86 -8.48 -15.82 12.67
C GLU A 86 -8.67 -14.56 11.82
N LEU A 87 -8.01 -13.45 12.19
CA LEU A 87 -8.03 -12.21 11.40
C LEU A 87 -7.46 -12.43 9.99
N THR A 88 -6.38 -13.20 9.89
CA THR A 88 -5.78 -13.58 8.61
C THR A 88 -6.77 -14.37 7.75
N ARG A 89 -7.50 -15.34 8.33
CA ARG A 89 -8.52 -16.11 7.63
C ARG A 89 -9.70 -15.25 7.18
N MET A 90 -10.21 -14.37 8.04
CA MET A 90 -11.31 -13.46 7.70
C MET A 90 -10.94 -12.54 6.54
N ILE A 91 -9.76 -11.91 6.61
CA ILE A 91 -9.27 -11.03 5.55
C ILE A 91 -9.10 -11.81 4.25
N GLY A 92 -8.47 -12.98 4.29
CA GLY A 92 -8.29 -13.83 3.11
C GLY A 92 -9.62 -14.26 2.48
N TYR A 93 -10.64 -14.56 3.29
CA TYR A 93 -11.97 -14.86 2.78
C TYR A 93 -12.61 -13.63 2.10
N LEU A 94 -12.60 -12.46 2.76
CA LEU A 94 -13.15 -11.22 2.22
C LEU A 94 -12.48 -10.82 0.90
N THR A 95 -11.16 -11.00 0.78
CA THR A 95 -10.43 -10.63 -0.44
C THR A 95 -10.59 -11.64 -1.56
N ALA A 96 -10.53 -12.95 -1.26
CA ALA A 96 -10.64 -14.01 -2.26
C ALA A 96 -12.05 -14.10 -2.87
N THR A 97 -13.09 -13.79 -2.10
CA THR A 97 -14.49 -13.89 -2.54
C THR A 97 -15.10 -12.55 -2.93
N ALA A 98 -14.39 -11.44 -2.69
CA ALA A 98 -14.93 -10.08 -2.77
C ALA A 98 -16.22 -9.88 -1.93
N SER A 99 -16.41 -10.71 -0.88
CA SER A 99 -17.63 -10.75 -0.08
C SER A 99 -18.06 -9.36 0.39
N GLU A 100 -19.36 -9.10 0.26
CA GLU A 100 -20.03 -7.86 0.69
C GLU A 100 -20.69 -8.02 2.06
N ASP A 101 -20.34 -9.07 2.81
CA ASP A 101 -20.77 -9.25 4.19
C ASP A 101 -20.18 -8.16 5.08
N TRP A 102 -20.97 -7.10 5.26
CA TRP A 102 -20.60 -5.96 6.07
C TRP A 102 -20.48 -6.30 7.56
N GLY A 103 -21.17 -7.33 8.05
CA GLY A 103 -20.99 -7.80 9.43
C GLY A 103 -19.57 -8.28 9.63
N LEU A 104 -19.08 -9.13 8.72
CA LEU A 104 -17.72 -9.64 8.75
C LEU A 104 -16.67 -8.52 8.56
N VAL A 105 -16.93 -7.56 7.67
CA VAL A 105 -16.04 -6.41 7.45
C VAL A 105 -15.89 -5.55 8.71
N LEU A 106 -17.01 -5.25 9.41
CA LEU A 106 -16.96 -4.48 10.66
C LEU A 106 -16.28 -5.28 11.78
N GLU A 107 -16.51 -6.59 11.84
CA GLU A 107 -15.82 -7.45 12.82
C GLU A 107 -14.30 -7.41 12.62
N VAL A 108 -13.80 -7.43 11.38
CA VAL A 108 -12.38 -7.25 11.09
C VAL A 108 -11.87 -5.88 11.58
N CYS A 109 -12.65 -4.81 11.42
CA CYS A 109 -12.29 -3.47 11.90
C CYS A 109 -12.19 -3.41 13.43
N ASP A 110 -13.17 -4.00 14.13
CA ASP A 110 -13.21 -4.05 15.60
C ASP A 110 -12.03 -4.86 16.16
N ARG A 111 -11.78 -6.04 15.60
CA ARG A 111 -10.66 -6.90 16.01
C ARG A 111 -9.31 -6.27 15.73
N ALA A 112 -9.12 -5.67 14.55
CA ALA A 112 -7.88 -4.95 14.21
C ALA A 112 -7.63 -3.73 15.12
N SER A 113 -8.70 -3.18 15.72
CA SER A 113 -8.64 -2.05 16.64
C SER A 113 -8.38 -2.43 18.08
N ALA A 114 -8.54 -3.70 18.45
CA ALA A 114 -8.53 -4.16 19.83
C ALA A 114 -7.15 -4.03 20.50
N ASN A 115 -6.06 -4.34 19.78
CA ASN A 115 -4.70 -4.27 20.30
C ASN A 115 -3.66 -4.27 19.16
N GLU A 116 -2.38 -4.03 19.49
CA GLU A 116 -1.30 -3.99 18.50
C GLU A 116 -1.03 -5.32 17.79
N ALA A 117 -1.24 -6.46 18.47
CA ALA A 117 -0.97 -7.77 17.88
C ALA A 117 -1.95 -8.06 16.74
N ASN A 118 -3.24 -7.79 16.98
CA ASN A 118 -4.30 -7.89 15.98
C ASN A 118 -4.09 -6.91 14.82
N ALA A 119 -3.74 -5.65 15.12
CA ALA A 119 -3.42 -4.66 14.10
C ALA A 119 -2.25 -5.11 13.20
N LYS A 120 -1.17 -5.63 13.80
CA LYS A 120 0.00 -6.17 13.06
C LYS A 120 -0.40 -7.36 12.20
N GLU A 121 -1.25 -8.26 12.71
CA GLU A 121 -1.74 -9.40 11.95
C GLU A 121 -2.58 -8.95 10.75
N ALA A 122 -3.55 -8.07 10.96
CA ALA A 122 -4.40 -7.55 9.89
C ALA A 122 -3.58 -6.87 8.78
N VAL A 123 -2.61 -6.03 9.15
CA VAL A 123 -1.71 -5.39 8.18
C VAL A 123 -0.84 -6.42 7.45
N ARG A 124 -0.38 -7.48 8.14
CA ARG A 124 0.37 -8.58 7.50
C ARG A 124 -0.48 -9.35 6.51
N ALA A 125 -1.75 -9.61 6.83
CA ALA A 125 -2.70 -10.27 5.94
C ALA A 125 -2.95 -9.41 4.69
N LEU A 126 -3.34 -8.14 4.86
CA LEU A 126 -3.52 -7.20 3.74
C LEU A 126 -2.27 -7.11 2.85
N ARG A 127 -1.08 -7.01 3.46
CA ARG A 127 0.18 -6.98 2.70
C ARG A 127 0.38 -8.24 1.85
N ARG A 128 -0.04 -9.40 2.36
CA ARG A 128 0.06 -10.67 1.62
C ARG A 128 -0.84 -10.65 0.40
N GLU A 129 -2.08 -10.17 0.57
CA GLU A 129 -3.05 -10.01 -0.52
C GLU A 129 -2.52 -9.06 -1.60
N PHE A 130 -1.95 -7.91 -1.21
CA PHE A 130 -1.32 -7.01 -2.19
C PHE A 130 -0.15 -7.66 -2.91
N LYS A 131 0.73 -8.36 -2.19
CA LYS A 131 1.97 -8.89 -2.76
C LYS A 131 1.78 -10.12 -3.64
N TYR A 132 0.83 -10.99 -3.29
CA TYR A 132 0.69 -12.31 -3.91
C TYR A 132 -0.71 -12.61 -4.43
N GLY A 133 -1.70 -11.76 -4.16
CA GLY A 133 -3.04 -11.92 -4.69
C GLY A 133 -3.11 -11.62 -6.18
N GLU A 134 -4.03 -12.30 -6.86
CA GLU A 134 -4.42 -11.97 -8.23
C GLU A 134 -5.16 -10.62 -8.28
N PRO A 135 -5.27 -9.96 -9.46
CA PRO A 135 -5.85 -8.62 -9.55
C PRO A 135 -7.22 -8.43 -8.86
N PRO A 136 -8.18 -9.38 -8.94
CA PRO A 136 -9.43 -9.26 -8.19
C PRO A 136 -9.24 -9.24 -6.66
N ALA A 137 -8.35 -10.08 -6.13
CA ALA A 137 -8.06 -10.13 -4.70
C ALA A 137 -7.35 -8.86 -4.22
N GLN A 138 -6.43 -8.31 -5.02
CA GLN A 138 -5.77 -7.03 -4.74
C GLN A 138 -6.78 -5.87 -4.69
N LEU A 139 -7.75 -5.86 -5.62
CA LEU A 139 -8.81 -4.86 -5.64
C LEU A 139 -9.69 -4.94 -4.39
N SER A 140 -10.11 -6.16 -4.02
CA SER A 140 -10.85 -6.41 -2.77
C SER A 140 -10.05 -6.02 -1.54
N ALA A 141 -8.73 -6.27 -1.52
CA ALA A 141 -7.84 -5.86 -0.45
C ALA A 141 -7.72 -4.33 -0.35
N ALA A 142 -7.65 -3.61 -1.48
CA ALA A 142 -7.67 -2.15 -1.50
C ALA A 142 -8.99 -1.60 -0.94
N ARG A 143 -10.13 -2.18 -1.34
CA ARG A 143 -11.45 -1.85 -0.80
C ARG A 143 -11.53 -2.06 0.71
N LEU A 144 -11.15 -3.25 1.17
CA LEU A 144 -11.16 -3.58 2.59
C LEU A 144 -10.24 -2.65 3.39
N TRP A 145 -9.04 -2.37 2.88
CA TRP A 145 -8.12 -1.44 3.53
C TRP A 145 -8.72 -0.03 3.66
N ALA A 146 -9.38 0.49 2.63
CA ALA A 146 -10.08 1.78 2.68
C ALA A 146 -11.16 1.83 3.77
N ILE A 147 -11.97 0.77 3.87
CA ILE A 147 -13.00 0.64 4.91
C ILE A 147 -12.36 0.57 6.31
N MET A 148 -11.29 -0.22 6.45
CA MET A 148 -10.57 -0.37 7.72
C MET A 148 -9.95 0.95 8.17
N LEU A 149 -9.39 1.75 7.26
CA LEU A 149 -8.85 3.07 7.58
C LEU A 149 -9.92 4.00 8.20
N ARG A 150 -11.18 3.89 7.76
CA ARG A 150 -12.29 4.72 8.25
C ARG A 150 -12.85 4.26 9.59
N ASN A 151 -12.90 2.95 9.81
CA ASN A 151 -13.60 2.36 10.95
C ASN A 151 -12.67 1.91 12.08
N SER A 152 -11.38 1.70 11.81
CA SER A 152 -10.43 1.24 12.82
C SER A 152 -9.83 2.37 13.65
N THR A 153 -9.24 2.02 14.79
CA THR A 153 -8.56 2.97 15.67
C THR A 153 -7.16 3.34 15.16
N VAL A 154 -6.54 4.32 15.83
CA VAL A 154 -5.16 4.76 15.56
C VAL A 154 -4.12 3.64 15.68
N VAL A 155 -4.44 2.56 16.40
CA VAL A 155 -3.57 1.39 16.55
C VAL A 155 -3.37 0.71 15.21
N PHE A 156 -4.46 0.42 14.48
CA PHE A 156 -4.40 -0.12 13.14
C PHE A 156 -3.72 0.84 12.17
N ILE A 157 -4.14 2.12 12.18
CA ILE A 157 -3.60 3.16 11.30
C ILE A 157 -2.07 3.27 11.46
N SER A 158 -1.56 3.21 12.69
CA SER A 158 -0.12 3.23 12.97
C SER A 158 0.62 2.04 12.34
N GLN A 159 0.05 0.83 12.43
CA GLN A 159 0.64 -0.36 11.80
C GLN A 159 0.59 -0.28 10.26
N SER A 160 -0.47 0.31 9.69
CA SER A 160 -0.58 0.55 8.25
C SER A 160 0.41 1.59 7.73
N MET A 161 1.05 2.39 8.59
CA MET A 161 2.16 3.27 8.23
C MET A 161 3.54 2.59 8.32
N SER A 162 3.59 1.29 8.60
CA SER A 162 4.87 0.57 8.64
C SER A 162 5.57 0.58 7.28
N ARG A 163 6.90 0.79 7.29
CA ARG A 163 7.73 0.84 6.06
C ARG A 163 7.48 -0.36 5.15
N LYS A 164 7.47 -1.58 5.71
CA LYS A 164 7.23 -2.83 4.96
C LYS A 164 5.88 -2.87 4.24
N PHE A 165 4.85 -2.25 4.81
CA PHE A 165 3.54 -2.17 4.18
C PHE A 165 3.57 -1.13 3.06
N LEU A 166 4.05 0.08 3.35
CA LEU A 166 4.13 1.18 2.38
C LEU A 166 5.03 0.86 1.17
N GLU A 167 6.17 0.20 1.37
CA GLU A 167 7.03 -0.29 0.28
C GLU A 167 6.29 -1.28 -0.63
N THR A 168 5.46 -2.17 -0.05
CA THR A 168 4.66 -3.11 -0.86
C THR A 168 3.64 -2.35 -1.72
N LEU A 169 2.99 -1.32 -1.17
CA LEU A 169 2.05 -0.49 -1.93
C LEU A 169 2.76 0.31 -3.03
N GLU A 170 3.94 0.87 -2.73
CA GLU A 170 4.77 1.60 -3.69
C GLU A 170 5.17 0.71 -4.86
N ASP A 171 5.65 -0.50 -4.59
CA ASP A 171 6.02 -1.47 -5.63
C ASP A 171 4.82 -1.78 -6.54
N LEU A 172 3.63 -1.98 -5.97
CA LEU A 172 2.40 -2.19 -6.75
C LEU A 172 2.05 -0.97 -7.60
N LEU A 173 2.13 0.24 -7.05
CA LEU A 173 1.76 1.48 -7.72
C LEU A 173 2.73 1.90 -8.82
N LEU A 174 4.01 1.51 -8.72
CA LEU A 174 5.05 1.85 -9.69
C LEU A 174 5.30 0.73 -10.72
N SER A 175 5.00 -0.52 -10.39
CA SER A 175 5.18 -1.65 -11.31
C SER A 175 4.29 -1.53 -12.54
N SER A 176 4.86 -1.59 -13.75
CA SER A 176 4.08 -1.61 -15.01
C SER A 176 3.25 -2.88 -15.21
N ARG A 177 3.49 -3.92 -14.41
CA ARG A 177 2.76 -5.20 -14.46
C ARG A 177 1.46 -5.19 -13.66
N THR A 178 1.27 -4.21 -12.78
CA THR A 178 0.04 -4.09 -12.00
C THR A 178 -1.12 -3.71 -12.90
N SER A 179 -2.25 -4.43 -12.77
CA SER A 179 -3.49 -4.14 -13.49
C SER A 179 -3.87 -2.65 -13.31
N PRO A 180 -4.24 -1.93 -14.40
CA PRO A 180 -4.62 -0.52 -14.32
C PRO A 180 -5.71 -0.25 -13.28
N VAL A 181 -6.74 -1.11 -13.23
CA VAL A 181 -7.87 -0.99 -12.29
C VAL A 181 -7.41 -1.10 -10.82
N VAL A 182 -6.48 -2.01 -10.54
CA VAL A 182 -5.90 -2.16 -9.19
C VAL A 182 -5.06 -0.93 -8.84
N ARG A 183 -4.25 -0.44 -9.78
CA ARG A 183 -3.42 0.74 -9.57
C ARG A 183 -4.26 1.98 -9.28
N GLU A 184 -5.29 2.24 -10.10
CA GLU A 184 -6.20 3.36 -9.93
C GLU A 184 -6.87 3.32 -8.56
N ARG A 185 -7.49 2.19 -8.21
CA ARG A 185 -8.16 2.04 -6.92
C ARG A 185 -7.19 2.17 -5.75
N LEU A 186 -6.03 1.52 -5.80
CA LEU A 186 -5.06 1.62 -4.71
C LEU A 186 -4.52 3.06 -4.56
N LEU A 187 -4.35 3.78 -5.67
CA LEU A 187 -3.91 5.17 -5.68
C LEU A 187 -4.94 6.09 -5.01
N GLU A 188 -6.23 5.89 -5.27
CA GLU A 188 -7.33 6.59 -4.58
C GLU A 188 -7.26 6.38 -3.06
N VAL A 189 -7.04 5.13 -2.63
CA VAL A 189 -6.94 4.80 -1.19
C VAL A 189 -5.73 5.47 -0.53
N VAL A 190 -4.58 5.48 -1.21
CA VAL A 190 -3.37 6.17 -0.72
C VAL A 190 -3.59 7.69 -0.66
N ALA A 191 -4.24 8.27 -1.67
CA ALA A 191 -4.57 9.69 -1.69
C ALA A 191 -5.43 10.09 -0.48
N ALA A 192 -6.46 9.29 -0.19
CA ALA A 192 -7.35 9.53 0.93
C ALA A 192 -6.68 9.28 2.29
N ALA A 193 -5.83 8.27 2.39
CA ALA A 193 -5.02 8.03 3.59
C ALA A 193 -4.07 9.20 3.87
N ALA A 194 -3.42 9.75 2.83
CA ALA A 194 -2.56 10.92 2.93
C ALA A 194 -3.33 12.17 3.39
N TYR A 195 -4.53 12.38 2.84
CA TYR A 195 -5.42 13.47 3.23
C TYR A 195 -5.85 13.37 4.70
N ALA A 196 -6.33 12.18 5.10
CA ALA A 196 -6.83 11.93 6.45
C ALA A 196 -5.75 11.98 7.55
N SER A 197 -4.49 11.71 7.20
CA SER A 197 -3.36 11.77 8.15
C SER A 197 -3.07 13.18 8.66
N GLY A 198 -3.57 14.20 7.96
CA GLY A 198 -3.33 15.61 8.28
C GLY A 198 -1.85 15.99 8.17
N THR A 199 -1.54 17.21 8.61
CA THR A 199 -0.19 17.78 8.62
C THR A 199 0.50 17.58 9.96
N ARG A 200 0.04 16.66 10.82
CA ARG A 200 0.67 16.45 12.13
C ARG A 200 2.10 16.00 11.90
N GLN A 201 2.98 16.99 11.99
CA GLN A 201 4.41 16.93 11.89
C GLN A 201 4.91 16.28 13.18
N ASP A 202 4.54 15.03 13.39
CA ASP A 202 5.33 14.17 14.26
C ASP A 202 6.65 14.05 13.51
N GLY A 203 7.76 14.52 14.10
CA GLY A 203 9.07 14.75 13.48
C GLY A 203 9.77 13.57 12.77
N ARG A 204 9.03 12.56 12.33
CA ARG A 204 9.37 11.67 11.22
C ARG A 204 9.41 12.49 9.93
N GLY A 205 10.45 12.24 9.14
CA GLY A 205 10.75 13.06 7.99
C GLY A 205 9.62 13.10 6.98
N ASP A 206 9.70 14.10 6.12
CA ASP A 206 8.82 14.35 4.98
C ASP A 206 8.56 13.11 4.09
N ARG A 207 9.44 12.09 4.14
CA ARG A 207 9.33 10.87 3.33
C ARG A 207 8.56 9.71 3.97
N ASP A 208 8.15 9.83 5.23
CA ASP A 208 7.52 8.74 5.97
C ASP A 208 5.97 8.81 5.95
N GLY A 209 5.33 7.68 6.23
CA GLY A 209 3.87 7.58 6.34
C GLY A 209 3.13 7.72 5.00
N PHE A 210 1.81 7.88 5.08
CA PHE A 210 0.95 7.93 3.89
C PHE A 210 1.24 9.12 2.98
N ARG A 211 1.54 10.31 3.54
CA ARG A 211 1.93 11.50 2.75
C ARG A 211 3.26 11.34 2.04
N GLY A 212 4.22 10.69 2.69
CA GLY A 212 5.50 10.36 2.08
C GLY A 212 5.32 9.45 0.87
N LEU A 213 4.52 8.39 1.01
CA LEU A 213 4.16 7.50 -0.10
C LEU A 213 3.43 8.25 -1.21
N TRP A 214 2.37 8.98 -0.87
CA TRP A 214 1.54 9.73 -1.82
C TRP A 214 2.38 10.64 -2.72
N ARG A 215 3.31 11.41 -2.16
CA ARG A 215 4.16 12.31 -2.96
C ARG A 215 5.10 11.61 -3.94
N ARG A 216 5.42 10.33 -3.71
CA ARG A 216 6.25 9.55 -4.65
C ARG A 216 5.45 8.95 -5.80
N VAL A 217 4.17 8.66 -5.57
CA VAL A 217 3.33 7.91 -6.52
C VAL A 217 2.24 8.76 -7.18
N LYS A 218 1.97 9.96 -6.66
CA LYS A 218 0.89 10.81 -7.19
C LYS A 218 1.20 11.34 -8.60
N PRO A 219 0.17 11.51 -9.44
CA PRO A 219 0.27 12.30 -10.64
C PRO A 219 0.63 13.78 -10.34
N TYR A 220 1.33 14.43 -11.26
CA TYR A 220 1.84 15.79 -11.07
C TYR A 220 0.73 16.85 -10.85
N ASP A 221 -0.48 16.60 -11.35
CA ASP A 221 -1.64 17.49 -11.21
C ASP A 221 -2.36 17.39 -9.86
N LYS A 222 -1.99 16.42 -9.00
CA LYS A 222 -2.70 16.17 -7.74
C LYS A 222 -2.05 16.89 -6.55
N PRO A 223 -2.85 17.35 -5.57
CA PRO A 223 -2.35 18.06 -4.40
C PRO A 223 -1.42 17.19 -3.53
N ASP A 224 -0.40 17.80 -2.92
CA ASP A 224 0.54 17.13 -2.02
C ASP A 224 -0.13 16.62 -0.74
N GLU A 225 -1.23 17.25 -0.31
CA GLU A 225 -1.99 16.82 0.86
C GLU A 225 -2.72 15.50 0.70
N GLY A 226 -2.95 15.03 -0.53
CA GLY A 226 -3.86 13.92 -0.81
C GLY A 226 -5.25 14.41 -1.20
N ILE A 227 -6.12 13.47 -1.53
CA ILE A 227 -7.48 13.73 -2.02
C ILE A 227 -8.43 12.93 -1.11
N PRO A 228 -9.43 13.55 -0.46
CA PRO A 228 -10.37 12.81 0.35
C PRO A 228 -11.14 11.79 -0.49
N PHE A 229 -11.57 10.70 0.14
CA PHE A 229 -12.55 9.80 -0.46
C PHE A 229 -13.83 10.56 -0.79
N ASP A 230 -14.46 10.16 -1.89
CA ASP A 230 -15.88 10.45 -2.07
C ASP A 230 -16.67 9.71 -0.99
N THR A 231 -17.38 10.47 -0.16
CA THR A 231 -18.16 9.87 0.93
C THR A 231 -19.34 9.08 0.41
N ASP A 232 -19.76 9.33 -0.84
CA ASP A 232 -20.88 8.68 -1.51
C ASP A 232 -20.46 7.44 -2.31
N ASP A 233 -19.18 7.07 -2.28
CA ASP A 233 -18.69 5.88 -2.99
C ASP A 233 -19.37 4.61 -2.46
N ASP A 234 -19.92 3.81 -3.38
CA ASP A 234 -20.60 2.54 -3.08
C ASP A 234 -19.72 1.59 -2.25
N MET A 235 -18.39 1.70 -2.35
CA MET A 235 -17.46 0.90 -1.56
C MET A 235 -17.59 1.10 -0.04
N PHE A 236 -18.19 2.22 0.38
CA PHE A 236 -18.36 2.60 1.77
C PHE A 236 -19.75 2.36 2.32
N HIS A 237 -20.69 1.91 1.48
CA HIS A 237 -22.06 1.67 1.85
C HIS A 237 -22.37 0.18 1.79
N PRO A 238 -23.21 -0.34 2.69
CA PRO A 238 -23.78 -1.66 2.48
C PRO A 238 -24.65 -1.64 1.23
N PRO A 239 -24.65 -2.73 0.43
CA PRO A 239 -25.61 -2.87 -0.65
C PRO A 239 -27.00 -2.67 -0.06
N SER A 240 -27.75 -1.69 -0.59
CA SER A 240 -29.00 -1.19 0.00
C SER A 240 -30.18 -2.16 -0.12
N GLY A 241 -29.94 -3.48 -0.14
CA GLY A 241 -30.90 -4.53 -0.48
C GLY A 241 -31.36 -5.44 0.66
N MET A 242 -30.99 -5.21 1.92
CA MET A 242 -31.33 -6.10 3.06
C MET A 242 -32.21 -5.43 4.13
N LEU A 243 -33.12 -4.52 3.72
CA LEU A 243 -34.21 -4.02 4.55
C LEU A 243 -35.52 -4.01 3.75
N SER A 244 -35.98 -5.20 3.37
CA SER A 244 -37.41 -5.48 3.16
C SER A 244 -37.60 -6.99 3.00
N GLN A 245 -37.92 -7.67 4.10
CA GLN A 245 -39.07 -8.60 4.28
C GLN A 245 -39.06 -9.13 5.72
#